data_AF-A0A258BTK1-F1
#
_entry.id   AF-A0A258BTK1-F1
#
_cell.length_a   1.000
_cell.length_b   1.000
_cell.length_c   1.000
_cell.angle_alpha   90.00
_cell.angle_beta   90.00
_cell.angle_gamma   90.00
#
_symmetry.space_group_name_H-M   'P 1'
#
loop_
_entity.id
_entity.type
_entity.pdbx_description
1 polymer ?
#
loop_
_entity_poly.entity_id
_entity_poly.type
_entity_poly.pdbx_seq_one_letter_code
_entity_poly.pdbx_strand_id
1 'polypeptide(L)' 'MPEIIVIAHNIRSTHNMGSIFRTCEGFGVNRLLLTGYTPYPLLKNDSRL' A
#
# COMPACT_ATOMS: atom_id res chain seq x y z
N MET A 1 16.40 -5.75 -14.12
CA MET A 1 15.20 -4.91 -13.89
C MET A 1 15.53 -3.90 -12.80
N PRO A 2 15.05 -2.65 -12.90
CA PRO A 2 15.22 -1.68 -11.83
C PRO A 2 14.39 -2.07 -10.61
N GLU A 3 14.87 -1.72 -9.43
CA GLU A 3 14.09 -1.86 -8.20
C GLU A 3 13.06 -0.72 -8.14
N ILE A 4 11.77 -1.06 -8.00
CA ILE A 4 10.68 -0.09 -7.91
C ILE A 4 10.14 -0.08 -6.49
N ILE A 5 10.05 1.12 -5.91
CA ILE A 5 9.46 1.37 -4.59
C ILE A 5 8.35 2.41 -4.75
N VAL A 6 7.19 2.15 -4.16
CA VAL A 6 6.03 3.05 -4.19
C VAL A 6 5.74 3.54 -2.78
N ILE A 7 5.52 4.85 -2.63
CA ILE A 7 5.11 5.48 -1.39
C ILE A 7 3.70 6.06 -1.58
N ALA A 8 2.71 5.44 -0.94
CA ALA A 8 1.33 5.90 -0.92
C ALA A 8 1.10 6.75 0.34
N HIS A 9 1.05 8.07 0.18
CA HIS A 9 0.91 9.01 1.28
C HIS A 9 -0.49 9.62 1.33
N ASN A 10 -1.14 9.55 2.50
CA ASN A 10 -2.44 10.17 2.78
C ASN A 10 -3.56 9.82 1.77
N ILE A 11 -3.56 8.61 1.20
CA ILE A 11 -4.65 8.16 0.33
C ILE A 11 -5.78 7.66 1.20
N ARG A 12 -6.94 8.33 1.23
CA ARG A 12 -8.05 7.95 2.14
C ARG A 12 -9.03 6.91 1.57
N SER A 13 -9.02 6.72 0.25
CA SER A 13 -9.94 5.81 -0.45
C SER A 13 -9.45 4.37 -0.36
N THR A 14 -10.25 3.50 0.25
CA THR A 14 -9.98 2.04 0.32
C THR A 14 -10.03 1.39 -1.05
N HIS A 15 -10.91 1.87 -1.95
CA HIS A 15 -10.98 1.41 -3.34
C HIS A 15 -9.68 1.71 -4.09
N ASN A 16 -9.20 2.95 -4.02
CA ASN A 16 -7.95 3.34 -4.69
C ASN A 16 -6.76 2.58 -4.10
N MET A 17 -6.77 2.35 -2.78
CA MET A 17 -5.75 1.53 -2.13
C MET A 17 -5.74 0.09 -2.67
N GLY A 18 -6.90 -0.55 -2.79
CA GLY A 18 -7.01 -1.88 -3.42
C GLY A 18 -6.47 -1.90 -4.85
N SER A 19 -6.80 -0.89 -5.66
CA SER A 19 -6.26 -0.75 -7.02
C SER A 19 -4.73 -0.61 -7.02
N ILE A 20 -4.16 0.19 -6.11
CA ILE A 20 -2.70 0.37 -5.98
C ILE A 20 -2.01 -0.93 -5.60
N PHE A 21 -2.56 -1.71 -4.67
CA PHE A 21 -2.04 -3.04 -4.33
C PHE A 21 -1.95 -3.93 -5.57
N ARG A 22 -3.03 -3.99 -6.38
CA ARG A 22 -3.05 -4.79 -7.61
C ARG A 22 -2.09 -4.28 -8.68
N THR A 23 -1.97 -2.96 -8.83
CA THR A 23 -0.96 -2.37 -9.73
C THR A 23 0.45 -2.74 -9.28
N CYS A 24 0.76 -2.64 -7.99
CA CYS A 24 2.09 -2.99 -7.47
C CYS A 24 2.45 -4.46 -7.73
N GLU A 25 1.48 -5.37 -7.56
CA GLU A 25 1.63 -6.80 -7.88
C GLU A 25 1.93 -7.00 -9.38
N GLY A 26 1.15 -6.38 -10.27
CA GLY A 26 1.32 -6.54 -11.72
C GLY A 26 2.60 -5.96 -12.30
N PHE A 27 3.17 -4.92 -11.67
CA PHE A 27 4.40 -4.26 -12.12
C PHE A 27 5.67 -4.77 -11.41
N GLY A 28 5.56 -5.75 -10.52
CA GLY A 28 6.72 -6.29 -9.79
C GLY A 28 7.36 -5.24 -8.86
N VAL A 29 6.55 -4.40 -8.22
CA VAL A 29 7.02 -3.42 -7.23
C VAL A 29 7.63 -4.16 -6.03
N ASN A 30 8.86 -3.80 -5.66
CA ASN A 30 9.58 -4.46 -4.58
C ASN A 30 9.00 -4.09 -3.20
N ARG A 31 8.60 -2.83 -3.02
CA ARG A 31 8.03 -2.32 -1.76
C ARG A 31 6.92 -1.30 -2.00
N LEU A 32 5.80 -1.48 -1.30
CA LEU A 32 4.72 -0.51 -1.19
C LEU A 32 4.66 0.00 0.25
N LEU A 33 4.99 1.26 0.48
CA LEU A 33 4.99 1.90 1.78
C LEU A 33 3.75 2.78 1.94
N LEU A 34 2.95 2.49 2.96
CA LEU A 34 1.74 3.24 3.29
C LEU A 34 2.06 4.22 4.40
N THR A 35 1.82 5.50 4.17
CA THR A 35 2.20 6.57 5.11
C THR A 35 1.07 7.57 5.31
N GLY A 36 1.13 8.31 6.42
CA GLY A 36 0.06 9.22 6.83
C GLY A 36 -1.23 8.47 7.16
N TYR A 37 -2.38 9.09 6.88
CA TYR A 37 -3.71 8.52 7.10
C TYR A 37 -4.18 7.69 5.89
N THR A 38 -3.40 6.66 5.56
CA THR A 38 -3.67 5.74 4.45
C THR A 38 -4.23 4.42 5.00
N PRO A 39 -5.40 3.94 4.56
CA PRO A 39 -5.97 2.70 5.04
C PRO A 39 -5.12 1.51 4.57
N TYR A 40 -5.08 0.49 5.40
CA TYR A 40 -4.37 -0.75 5.16
C TYR A 40 -5.23 -1.92 5.66
N PRO A 41 -4.93 -3.16 5.23
CA PRO A 41 -5.71 -4.33 5.65
C PRO A 41 -5.70 -4.50 7.17
N LEU A 42 -6.88 -4.72 7.77
CA LEU A 42 -6.99 -5.02 9.20
C LEU A 42 -6.32 -6.37 9.51
N LEU A 43 -5.46 -6.39 10.53
CA LEU A 43 -4.79 -7.59 11.02
C LEU A 43 -5.31 -7.93 12.41
N LYS A 44 -5.46 -9.24 12.71
CA LYS A 44 -6.06 -9.73 13.97
C LYS A 44 -5.34 -9.24 15.23
N ASN A 45 -4.01 -9.05 15.14
CA ASN A 45 -3.15 -8.62 16.24
C ASN A 45 -2.30 -7.41 15.83
N ASP A 46 -2.93 -6.41 15.23
CA ASP A 46 -2.20 -5.23 14.79
C ASP A 46 -1.73 -4.38 15.97
N SER A 47 -0.43 -4.26 16.17
CA SER A 47 0.15 -3.43 17.24
C SER A 47 0.18 -1.93 16.92
N ARG A 48 -0.27 -1.53 15.72
CA ARG A 48 -0.30 -0.13 15.27
C ARG A 48 -1.64 0.55 15.54
N LEU A 49 -2.65 -0.20 16.00
CA LEU A 49 -3.99 0.28 16.36
C LEU A 49 -4.22 0.19 17.87
#